data_AF-A3TK97-F1
#
_entry.id   AF-A3TK97-F1
#
_cell.length_a   1.000
_cell.length_b   1.000
_cell.length_c   1.000
_cell.angle_alpha   90.00
_cell.angle_beta   90.00
_cell.angle_gamma   90.00
#
_symmetry.space_group_name_H-M   'P 1'
#
loop_
_entity.id
_entity.type
_entity.pdbx_description
1 polymer ?
#
loop_
_entity_poly.entity_id
_entity_poly.type
_entity_poly.pdbx_seq_one_letter_code
_entity_poly.pdbx_strand_id
1 'polypeptide(L)'
;MTLFTTRRTFLGGAVAGVALGAAPAAQAAYYNTYSDIASTPTAYECTGAQAFAAGSTYLYSVKNRTTDDGRAIIYRVNRTTGAKEIMTNTAGTDSKYISGLGHANDMSIVDINAVHHFFVVTMSTTGAQLVKLRYSGSTYYQVGSYSVHLGGVAKAVSGISRMSISSSAITFFFKSGATVYKGSLPLTANSGTINITKAFDLKTSGALVNGVATDFTGFAHQGFYYHEAADTVYCPLTKENVSIVLVYRNITSATTGTVTSDPNLSFRITSGVYADKFEIEGVGISGGNLYFNTNRAKTAADAGWDGVHLFKGYTAT
;
A
#
# COMPACT_ATOMS: atom_id res chain seq x y z
N MET A 1 75.20 23.13 -47.16
CA MET A 1 74.63 22.48 -48.35
C MET A 1 73.15 22.81 -48.38
N THR A 2 72.84 23.76 -49.27
CA THR A 2 71.58 24.18 -49.88
C THR A 2 70.37 23.23 -49.70
N LEU A 3 69.21 23.71 -49.26
CA LEU A 3 68.10 24.15 -50.12
C LEU A 3 66.83 24.55 -49.33
N PHE A 4 66.21 25.63 -49.81
CA PHE A 4 64.87 26.10 -49.50
C PHE A 4 63.80 25.07 -49.87
N THR A 5 62.69 25.02 -49.12
CA THR A 5 61.36 24.84 -49.74
C THR A 5 60.25 25.48 -48.89
N THR A 6 59.61 26.48 -49.47
CA THR A 6 58.41 27.17 -49.01
C THR A 6 57.17 26.28 -49.21
N ARG A 7 56.29 26.13 -48.21
CA ARG A 7 54.87 25.75 -48.46
C ARG A 7 53.89 26.43 -47.50
N ARG A 8 53.27 27.46 -48.07
CA ARG A 8 51.86 27.90 -48.01
C ARG A 8 51.01 27.55 -46.78
N THR A 9 50.55 28.63 -46.17
CA THR A 9 49.38 28.84 -45.31
C THR A 9 48.11 28.14 -45.82
N PHE A 10 47.40 27.48 -44.90
CA PHE A 10 45.94 27.28 -44.97
C PHE A 10 45.37 27.59 -43.58
N LEU A 11 44.70 28.74 -43.45
CA LEU A 11 43.80 29.01 -42.32
C LEU A 11 42.50 28.24 -42.58
N GLY A 12 42.31 27.13 -41.87
CA GLY A 12 41.01 26.49 -41.73
C GLY A 12 40.36 26.96 -40.43
N GLY A 13 39.38 27.87 -40.54
CA GLY A 13 38.55 28.25 -39.40
C GLY A 13 37.69 27.07 -38.95
N ALA A 14 37.93 26.57 -37.74
CA ALA A 14 37.05 25.60 -37.09
C ALA A 14 35.87 26.33 -36.45
N VAL A 15 34.70 26.26 -37.09
CA VAL A 15 33.43 26.62 -36.46
C VAL A 15 33.08 25.50 -35.49
N ALA A 16 33.31 25.73 -34.20
CA ALA A 16 32.83 24.85 -33.14
C ALA A 16 31.31 25.04 -33.01
N GLY A 17 30.54 24.22 -33.72
CA GLY A 17 29.10 24.11 -33.51
C GLY A 17 28.83 23.46 -32.17
N VAL A 18 28.35 24.23 -31.19
CA VAL A 18 27.80 23.70 -29.95
C VAL A 18 26.48 23.02 -30.29
N ALA A 19 26.51 21.70 -30.44
CA ALA A 19 25.30 20.90 -30.47
C ALA A 19 24.71 20.89 -29.05
N LEU A 20 23.73 21.78 -28.82
CA LEU A 20 22.82 21.68 -27.68
C LEU A 20 21.95 20.44 -27.87
N GLY A 21 22.47 19.27 -27.49
CA GLY A 21 21.67 18.06 -27.40
C GLY A 21 20.60 18.26 -26.34
N ALA A 22 19.33 18.29 -26.76
CA ALA A 22 18.21 18.18 -25.83
C ALA A 22 18.39 16.89 -25.04
N ALA A 23 18.50 17.00 -23.71
CA ALA A 23 18.48 15.82 -22.85
C ALA A 23 17.21 15.02 -23.17
N PRO A 24 17.29 13.70 -23.39
CA PRO A 24 16.10 12.89 -23.59
C PRO A 24 15.19 13.11 -22.37
N ALA A 25 13.91 13.39 -22.64
CA ALA A 25 12.91 13.45 -21.58
C ALA A 25 13.01 12.15 -20.77
N ALA A 26 13.23 12.27 -19.46
CA ALA A 26 13.34 11.11 -18.59
C ALA A 26 12.10 10.23 -18.77
N GLN A 27 12.29 8.99 -19.20
CA GLN A 27 11.20 8.05 -19.39
C GLN A 27 10.49 7.84 -18.05
N ALA A 28 9.16 7.97 -18.03
CA ALA A 28 8.36 7.66 -16.84
C ALA A 28 8.69 6.24 -16.36
N ALA A 29 9.01 6.11 -15.07
CA ALA A 29 9.26 4.81 -14.47
C ALA A 29 7.95 4.02 -14.40
N TYR A 30 7.96 2.85 -15.02
CA TYR A 30 6.79 1.99 -15.14
C TYR A 30 7.13 0.56 -14.73
N TYR A 31 6.45 0.06 -13.71
CA TYR A 31 6.68 -1.26 -13.14
C TYR A 31 5.46 -2.15 -13.38
N ASN A 32 5.64 -3.21 -14.14
CA ASN A 32 4.55 -4.08 -14.60
C ASN A 32 4.78 -5.57 -14.39
N THR A 33 5.79 -5.93 -13.60
CA THR A 33 6.08 -7.32 -13.23
C THR A 33 6.30 -7.44 -11.72
N TYR A 34 6.04 -8.64 -11.20
CA TYR A 34 6.20 -8.95 -9.78
C TYR A 34 6.86 -10.32 -9.59
N SER A 35 7.33 -10.58 -8.37
CA SER A 35 7.71 -11.91 -7.89
C SER A 35 6.73 -12.36 -6.82
N ASP A 36 6.27 -13.61 -6.89
CA ASP A 36 5.57 -14.23 -5.76
C ASP A 36 6.57 -14.45 -4.60
N ILE A 37 6.17 -14.06 -3.39
CA ILE A 37 6.90 -14.40 -2.16
C ILE A 37 6.30 -15.66 -1.53
N ALA A 38 4.98 -15.68 -1.37
CA ALA A 38 4.25 -16.83 -0.82
C ALA A 38 2.77 -16.79 -1.18
N SER A 39 2.14 -17.96 -1.34
CA SER A 39 0.69 -18.07 -1.41
C SER A 39 0.03 -17.98 -0.02
N THR A 40 -1.17 -17.40 0.05
CA THR A 40 -2.00 -17.27 1.25
C THR A 40 -3.35 -17.99 1.02
N PRO A 41 -3.37 -19.33 1.06
CA PRO A 41 -4.54 -20.12 0.67
C PRO A 41 -5.74 -19.88 1.60
N THR A 42 -6.92 -20.31 1.16
CA THR A 42 -8.12 -20.34 2.00
C THR A 42 -7.91 -21.24 3.21
N ALA A 43 -8.30 -20.77 4.40
CA ALA A 43 -8.27 -21.55 5.64
C ALA A 43 -9.32 -21.03 6.61
N TYR A 44 -9.88 -21.92 7.45
CA TYR A 44 -10.89 -21.55 8.47
C TYR A 44 -12.09 -20.77 7.91
N GLU A 45 -12.53 -21.14 6.69
CA GLU A 45 -13.58 -20.46 5.91
C GLU A 45 -13.24 -19.02 5.45
N CYS A 46 -12.01 -18.56 5.67
CA CYS A 46 -11.55 -17.24 5.24
C CYS A 46 -10.96 -17.34 3.83
N THR A 47 -11.64 -16.74 2.87
CA THR A 47 -11.47 -16.93 1.42
C THR A 47 -10.85 -15.74 0.71
N GLY A 48 -11.18 -14.51 1.10
CA GLY A 48 -10.72 -13.30 0.42
C GLY A 48 -9.54 -12.66 1.14
N ALA A 49 -8.46 -12.35 0.42
CA ALA A 49 -7.42 -11.46 0.92
C ALA A 49 -7.98 -10.04 1.12
N GLN A 50 -7.52 -9.36 2.17
CA GLN A 50 -7.97 -8.01 2.54
C GLN A 50 -6.75 -7.18 2.97
N ALA A 51 -6.69 -6.67 4.20
CA ALA A 51 -5.60 -5.84 4.69
C ALA A 51 -4.20 -6.42 4.47
N PHE A 52 -3.23 -5.52 4.29
CA PHE A 52 -1.82 -5.83 4.17
C PHE A 52 -0.94 -4.84 4.93
N ALA A 53 0.15 -5.32 5.52
CA ALA A 53 1.23 -4.46 5.96
C ALA A 53 2.60 -5.15 5.84
N ALA A 54 3.61 -4.37 5.48
CA ALA A 54 4.99 -4.81 5.40
C ALA A 54 5.76 -4.40 6.66
N GLY A 55 6.13 -5.38 7.48
CA GLY A 55 7.07 -5.19 8.59
C GLY A 55 8.53 -5.37 8.14
N SER A 56 9.47 -5.14 9.06
CA SER A 56 10.91 -5.23 8.78
C SER A 56 11.41 -6.62 8.41
N THR A 57 10.76 -7.69 8.91
CA THR A 57 11.12 -9.09 8.62
C THR A 57 9.98 -9.86 7.97
N TYR A 58 8.74 -9.51 8.32
CA TYR A 58 7.55 -10.24 7.91
C TYR A 58 6.55 -9.32 7.22
N LEU A 59 5.85 -9.89 6.26
CA LEU A 59 4.66 -9.35 5.61
C LEU A 59 3.44 -9.95 6.28
N TYR A 60 2.40 -9.15 6.46
CA TYR A 60 1.17 -9.57 7.12
C TYR A 60 -0.01 -9.33 6.19
N SER A 61 -0.87 -10.34 6.05
CA SER A 61 -2.09 -10.26 5.24
C SER A 61 -3.26 -10.80 6.04
N VAL A 62 -4.37 -10.07 6.08
CA VAL A 62 -5.63 -10.59 6.58
C VAL A 62 -6.36 -11.33 5.45
N LYS A 63 -7.07 -12.41 5.81
CA LYS A 63 -8.17 -12.94 5.00
C LYS A 63 -9.45 -12.94 5.80
N ASN A 64 -10.56 -12.49 5.19
CA ASN A 64 -11.89 -12.56 5.78
C ASN A 64 -12.70 -13.74 5.21
N ARG A 65 -13.75 -14.15 5.94
CA ARG A 65 -14.82 -14.97 5.40
C ARG A 65 -15.76 -14.09 4.59
N THR A 66 -15.65 -14.15 3.26
CA THR A 66 -16.33 -13.22 2.35
C THR A 66 -17.85 -13.34 2.33
N THR A 67 -18.44 -14.40 2.92
CA THR A 67 -19.88 -14.58 2.96
C THR A 67 -20.56 -13.68 4.00
N ASP A 68 -19.85 -13.24 5.05
CA ASP A 68 -20.46 -12.45 6.13
C ASP A 68 -19.49 -11.56 6.94
N ASP A 69 -18.19 -11.55 6.64
CA ASP A 69 -17.15 -10.79 7.37
C ASP A 69 -17.06 -11.13 8.88
N GLY A 70 -17.66 -12.24 9.31
CA GLY A 70 -17.75 -12.63 10.72
C GLY A 70 -16.47 -13.21 11.30
N ARG A 71 -15.50 -13.56 10.44
CA ARG A 71 -14.24 -14.21 10.81
C ARG A 71 -13.10 -13.72 9.93
N ALA A 72 -11.92 -13.59 10.52
CA ALA A 72 -10.68 -13.31 9.83
C ALA A 72 -9.51 -14.13 10.37
N ILE A 73 -8.53 -14.39 9.51
CA ILE A 73 -7.22 -14.96 9.84
C ILE A 73 -6.10 -14.01 9.42
N ILE A 74 -4.93 -14.12 10.05
CA ILE A 74 -3.75 -13.32 9.70
C ILE A 74 -2.63 -14.26 9.27
N TYR A 75 -2.20 -14.12 8.02
CA TYR A 75 -0.97 -14.72 7.54
C TYR A 75 0.23 -13.85 7.92
N ARG A 76 1.28 -14.49 8.41
CA ARG A 76 2.62 -13.91 8.60
C ARG A 76 3.57 -14.61 7.64
N VAL A 77 4.26 -13.85 6.81
CA VAL A 77 5.15 -14.37 5.77
C VAL A 77 6.53 -13.73 5.89
N ASN A 78 7.58 -14.53 6.01
CA ASN A 78 8.95 -14.02 5.98
C ASN A 78 9.23 -13.42 4.59
N ARG A 79 9.57 -12.12 4.54
CA ARG A 79 9.69 -11.38 3.27
C ARG A 79 10.82 -11.86 2.37
N THR A 80 11.78 -12.60 2.91
CA THR A 80 12.98 -13.08 2.20
C THR A 80 12.87 -14.56 1.85
N THR A 81 12.41 -15.39 2.78
CA THR A 81 12.36 -16.86 2.56
C THR A 81 11.01 -17.35 2.05
N GLY A 82 9.96 -16.54 2.13
CA GLY A 82 8.59 -16.97 1.82
C GLY A 82 7.97 -17.92 2.85
N ALA A 83 8.68 -18.24 3.94
CA ALA A 83 8.15 -19.06 5.02
C ALA A 83 6.90 -18.41 5.60
N LYS A 84 5.79 -19.15 5.66
CA LYS A 84 4.47 -18.62 6.03
C LYS A 84 3.83 -19.41 7.15
N GLU A 85 3.03 -18.73 7.95
CA GLU A 85 2.17 -19.33 8.97
C GLU A 85 0.89 -18.51 9.16
N ILE A 86 -0.19 -19.16 9.62
CA ILE A 86 -1.36 -18.48 10.15
C ILE A 86 -1.12 -18.21 11.63
N MET A 87 -1.18 -16.94 12.02
CA MET A 87 -0.94 -16.52 13.40
C MET A 87 -2.03 -17.08 14.34
N THR A 88 -1.66 -17.33 15.60
CA THR A 88 -2.60 -17.80 16.64
C THR A 88 -3.18 -16.63 17.42
N ASN A 89 -4.50 -16.52 17.48
CA ASN A 89 -5.22 -15.67 18.40
C ASN A 89 -5.26 -16.30 19.81
N THR A 90 -4.54 -15.72 20.76
CA THR A 90 -4.41 -16.24 22.14
C THR A 90 -5.46 -15.68 23.09
N ALA A 91 -6.50 -14.98 22.60
CA ALA A 91 -7.60 -14.52 23.43
C ALA A 91 -8.49 -15.69 23.86
N GLY A 92 -8.19 -16.31 25.00
CA GLY A 92 -9.06 -17.21 25.76
C GLY A 92 -9.42 -18.56 25.12
N THR A 93 -9.03 -18.82 23.86
CA THR A 93 -9.41 -20.03 23.11
C THR A 93 -8.30 -20.60 22.21
N ASP A 94 -7.11 -19.98 22.16
CA ASP A 94 -6.00 -20.36 21.27
C ASP A 94 -6.45 -20.72 19.84
N SER A 95 -7.30 -19.86 19.27
CA SER A 95 -7.87 -20.04 17.93
C SER A 95 -6.94 -19.52 16.84
N LYS A 96 -7.06 -20.00 15.61
CA LYS A 96 -6.36 -19.43 14.43
C LYS A 96 -7.13 -18.28 13.78
N TYR A 97 -8.31 -17.95 14.28
CA TYR A 97 -9.15 -16.89 13.75
C TYR A 97 -9.60 -15.92 14.84
N ILE A 98 -10.09 -14.77 14.38
CA ILE A 98 -10.67 -13.71 15.20
C ILE A 98 -11.99 -13.24 14.57
N SER A 99 -12.97 -12.92 15.42
CA SER A 99 -14.19 -12.20 15.02
C SER A 99 -14.05 -10.70 15.29
N GLY A 100 -14.84 -9.88 14.61
CA GLY A 100 -14.90 -8.44 14.87
C GLY A 100 -13.87 -7.58 14.12
N LEU A 101 -13.08 -8.15 13.20
CA LEU A 101 -12.29 -7.36 12.25
C LEU A 101 -13.13 -6.82 11.07
N GLY A 102 -14.38 -7.28 10.90
CA GLY A 102 -15.24 -6.90 9.79
C GLY A 102 -14.59 -7.23 8.44
N HIS A 103 -14.74 -6.33 7.46
CA HIS A 103 -14.14 -6.48 6.15
C HIS A 103 -12.60 -6.50 6.20
N ALA A 104 -12.01 -5.87 7.22
CA ALA A 104 -10.57 -5.78 7.42
C ALA A 104 -9.82 -5.22 6.20
N ASN A 105 -10.33 -4.17 5.57
CA ASN A 105 -9.87 -3.68 4.25
C ASN A 105 -8.40 -3.22 4.24
N ASP A 106 -7.88 -2.73 5.36
CA ASP A 106 -6.50 -2.25 5.45
C ASP A 106 -5.94 -2.37 6.87
N MET A 107 -4.61 -2.39 7.01
CA MET A 107 -3.96 -2.41 8.31
C MET A 107 -2.68 -1.59 8.36
N SER A 108 -2.36 -1.07 9.54
CA SER A 108 -1.06 -0.44 9.82
C SER A 108 -0.36 -1.16 10.96
N ILE A 109 0.97 -1.31 10.84
CA ILE A 109 1.83 -1.74 11.94
C ILE A 109 2.27 -0.50 12.71
N VAL A 110 2.23 -0.59 14.04
CA VAL A 110 2.73 0.45 14.94
C VAL A 110 3.44 -0.22 16.11
N ASP A 111 4.69 0.19 16.34
CA ASP A 111 5.46 -0.24 17.50
C ASP A 111 5.33 0.80 18.62
N ILE A 112 4.86 0.35 19.78
CA ILE A 112 4.62 1.20 20.95
C ILE A 112 5.42 0.62 22.09
N ASN A 113 6.44 1.34 22.57
CA ASN A 113 7.32 0.89 23.66
C ASN A 113 7.89 -0.53 23.41
N ALA A 114 8.42 -0.75 22.20
CA ALA A 114 8.94 -2.04 21.73
C ALA A 114 7.90 -3.19 21.67
N VAL A 115 6.60 -2.88 21.72
CA VAL A 115 5.51 -3.83 21.53
C VAL A 115 4.85 -3.58 20.18
N HIS A 116 4.71 -4.64 19.39
CA HIS A 116 4.13 -4.55 18.06
C HIS A 116 2.61 -4.63 18.09
N HIS A 117 1.98 -3.77 17.28
CA HIS A 117 0.54 -3.73 17.14
C HIS A 117 0.11 -3.70 15.67
N PHE A 118 -1.01 -4.35 15.37
CA PHE A 118 -1.79 -4.09 14.18
C PHE A 118 -2.95 -3.16 14.52
N PHE A 119 -3.19 -2.19 13.66
CA PHE A 119 -4.38 -1.36 13.65
C PHE A 119 -5.14 -1.68 12.36
N VAL A 120 -6.29 -2.36 12.48
CA VAL A 120 -7.04 -2.92 11.33
C VAL A 120 -8.38 -2.18 11.19
N VAL A 121 -8.64 -1.62 10.00
CA VAL A 121 -9.92 -0.93 9.73
C VAL A 121 -11.00 -1.93 9.33
N THR A 122 -12.20 -1.79 9.90
CA THR A 122 -13.26 -2.79 9.75
C THR A 122 -14.24 -2.51 8.61
N MET A 123 -14.21 -1.28 8.08
CA MET A 123 -15.24 -0.70 7.18
C MET A 123 -16.67 -0.64 7.74
N SER A 124 -16.87 -0.87 9.03
CA SER A 124 -18.21 -0.79 9.63
C SER A 124 -18.59 0.64 10.05
N THR A 125 -19.87 1.00 9.96
CA THR A 125 -20.43 2.19 10.63
C THR A 125 -21.00 1.88 12.02
N THR A 126 -21.08 0.60 12.39
CA THR A 126 -21.56 0.14 13.70
C THR A 126 -20.45 -0.59 14.46
N GLY A 127 -20.44 -0.49 15.79
CA GLY A 127 -19.37 -1.06 16.61
C GLY A 127 -18.02 -0.40 16.34
N ALA A 128 -16.95 -1.20 16.29
CA ALA A 128 -15.59 -0.72 16.07
C ALA A 128 -15.33 -0.41 14.59
N GLN A 129 -14.79 0.78 14.28
CA GLN A 129 -14.25 1.12 12.97
C GLN A 129 -12.77 0.73 12.83
N LEU A 130 -12.08 0.61 13.97
CA LEU A 130 -10.67 0.28 14.06
C LEU A 130 -10.43 -0.68 15.22
N VAL A 131 -9.71 -1.76 14.97
CA VAL A 131 -9.33 -2.75 15.99
C VAL A 131 -7.83 -2.72 16.20
N LYS A 132 -7.40 -2.74 17.47
CA LYS A 132 -5.98 -2.81 17.87
C LYS A 132 -5.67 -4.20 18.36
N LEU A 133 -4.77 -4.88 17.65
CA LEU A 133 -4.23 -6.18 18.03
C LEU A 133 -2.80 -5.99 18.53
N ARG A 134 -2.45 -6.61 19.65
CA ARG A 134 -1.04 -6.78 20.03
C ARG A 134 -0.56 -8.10 19.46
N TYR A 135 0.67 -8.14 18.97
CA TYR A 135 1.27 -9.39 18.50
C TYR A 135 2.71 -9.58 18.97
N SER A 136 3.12 -10.84 19.06
CA SER A 136 4.49 -11.26 19.39
C SER A 136 4.79 -12.58 18.69
N GLY A 137 5.84 -12.61 17.87
CA GLY A 137 6.15 -13.78 17.06
C GLY A 137 4.96 -14.16 16.16
N SER A 138 4.44 -15.37 16.36
CA SER A 138 3.31 -15.92 15.60
C SER A 138 1.97 -15.82 16.35
N THR A 139 1.91 -15.12 17.48
CA THR A 139 0.67 -14.95 18.26
C THR A 139 0.18 -13.52 18.26
N TYR A 140 -1.13 -13.35 18.41
CA TYR A 140 -1.78 -12.05 18.57
C TYR A 140 -3.01 -12.15 19.47
N TYR A 141 -3.50 -11.02 19.96
CA TYR A 141 -4.80 -10.91 20.60
C TYR A 141 -5.31 -9.47 20.52
N GLN A 142 -6.63 -9.30 20.55
CA GLN A 142 -7.23 -7.98 20.58
C GLN A 142 -6.98 -7.32 21.94
N VAL A 143 -6.37 -6.14 21.90
CA VAL A 143 -6.15 -5.30 23.10
C VAL A 143 -7.09 -4.11 23.15
N GLY A 144 -7.78 -3.81 22.03
CA GLY A 144 -8.45 -2.53 21.89
C GLY A 144 -9.35 -2.40 20.68
N SER A 145 -10.24 -1.41 20.72
CA SER A 145 -11.15 -1.06 19.64
C SER A 145 -11.55 0.41 19.73
N TYR A 146 -11.70 1.06 18.58
CA TYR A 146 -12.03 2.48 18.49
C TYR A 146 -13.18 2.72 17.54
N SER A 147 -13.96 3.75 17.89
CA SER A 147 -14.91 4.34 16.96
C SER A 147 -14.24 5.50 16.22
N VAL A 148 -14.40 5.56 14.91
CA VAL A 148 -13.80 6.62 14.06
C VAL A 148 -14.91 7.53 13.58
N HIS A 149 -14.87 8.82 13.91
CA HIS A 149 -15.96 9.77 13.69
C HIS A 149 -15.54 10.96 12.83
N LEU A 150 -16.36 11.31 11.84
CA LEU A 150 -16.25 12.56 11.09
C LEU A 150 -17.42 13.47 11.50
N GLY A 151 -17.13 14.65 12.05
CA GLY A 151 -18.17 15.58 12.49
C GLY A 151 -19.14 14.98 13.52
N GLY A 152 -18.63 14.12 14.41
CA GLY A 152 -19.43 13.43 15.44
C GLY A 152 -20.15 12.16 14.97
N VAL A 153 -20.12 11.82 13.68
CA VAL A 153 -20.80 10.64 13.12
C VAL A 153 -19.79 9.54 12.79
N ALA A 154 -20.10 8.29 13.15
CA ALA A 154 -19.28 7.13 12.82
C ALA A 154 -19.03 7.02 11.30
N LYS A 155 -17.78 6.82 10.92
CA LYS A 155 -17.33 6.77 9.52
C LYS A 155 -16.73 5.41 9.21
N ALA A 156 -17.32 4.71 8.24
CA ALA A 156 -16.66 3.59 7.57
C ALA A 156 -15.44 4.10 6.80
N VAL A 157 -14.25 3.90 7.38
CA VAL A 157 -12.95 4.12 6.74
C VAL A 157 -12.49 2.80 6.11
N SER A 158 -11.93 2.87 4.90
CA SER A 158 -11.45 1.73 4.12
C SER A 158 -9.92 1.62 4.06
N GLY A 159 -9.18 2.66 4.44
CA GLY A 159 -7.72 2.60 4.50
C GLY A 159 -7.16 3.15 5.79
N ILE A 160 -5.98 2.68 6.19
CA ILE A 160 -5.20 3.26 7.29
C ILE A 160 -3.70 3.21 7.01
N SER A 161 -2.99 4.29 7.32
CA SER A 161 -1.54 4.28 7.36
C SER A 161 -1.02 5.17 8.48
N ARG A 162 -0.01 4.69 9.21
CA ARG A 162 0.67 5.48 10.25
C ARG A 162 1.34 6.69 9.60
N MET A 163 0.93 7.88 10.01
CA MET A 163 1.55 9.13 9.58
C MET A 163 2.76 9.45 10.45
N SER A 164 2.59 9.40 11.77
CA SER A 164 3.68 9.68 12.72
C SER A 164 3.38 9.10 14.11
N ILE A 165 4.41 8.99 14.93
CA ILE A 165 4.32 8.65 16.36
C ILE A 165 5.10 9.71 17.14
N SER A 166 4.52 10.21 18.23
CA SER A 166 5.20 11.04 19.22
C SER A 166 5.24 10.33 20.57
N SER A 167 5.81 10.99 21.58
CA SER A 167 5.80 10.49 22.96
C SER A 167 4.39 10.39 23.58
N SER A 168 3.38 11.04 22.99
CA SER A 168 2.03 11.13 23.56
C SER A 168 0.92 10.61 22.64
N ALA A 169 1.16 10.52 21.33
CA ALA A 169 0.12 10.17 20.37
C ALA A 169 0.63 9.38 19.18
N ILE A 170 -0.30 8.67 18.54
CA ILE A 170 -0.14 8.10 17.21
C ILE A 170 -1.06 8.88 16.29
N THR A 171 -0.53 9.35 15.17
CA THR A 171 -1.32 10.00 14.11
C THR A 171 -1.39 9.09 12.90
N PHE A 172 -2.60 8.92 12.38
CA PHE A 172 -2.88 8.13 11.20
C PHE A 172 -3.45 9.00 10.09
N PHE A 173 -3.11 8.64 8.86
CA PHE A 173 -4.00 8.89 7.74
C PHE A 173 -5.04 7.76 7.69
N PHE A 174 -6.31 8.14 7.55
CA PHE A 174 -7.41 7.24 7.22
C PHE A 174 -7.91 7.55 5.82
N LYS A 175 -8.45 6.57 5.10
CA LYS A 175 -8.98 6.78 3.74
C LYS A 175 -10.40 6.26 3.62
N SER A 176 -11.22 6.91 2.80
CA SER A 176 -12.50 6.38 2.31
C SER A 176 -12.65 6.79 0.84
N GLY A 177 -12.63 5.81 -0.07
CA GLY A 177 -12.50 6.09 -1.50
C GLY A 177 -11.20 6.84 -1.80
N ALA A 178 -11.33 8.01 -2.43
CA ALA A 178 -10.24 8.93 -2.76
C ALA A 178 -9.92 9.96 -1.66
N THR A 179 -10.79 10.12 -0.65
CA THR A 179 -10.59 11.14 0.39
C THR A 179 -9.75 10.59 1.53
N VAL A 180 -8.70 11.33 1.89
CA VAL A 180 -7.84 11.07 3.03
C VAL A 180 -8.21 12.01 4.19
N TYR A 181 -8.25 11.43 5.37
CA TYR A 181 -8.53 12.08 6.64
C TYR A 181 -7.34 11.92 7.58
N LYS A 182 -7.24 12.80 8.56
CA LYS A 182 -6.25 12.72 9.63
C LYS A 182 -6.95 12.51 10.97
N GLY A 183 -6.44 11.60 11.78
CA GLY A 183 -6.90 11.37 13.14
C GLY A 183 -5.76 10.94 14.04
N SER A 184 -5.88 11.23 15.33
CA SER A 184 -4.88 10.86 16.32
C SER A 184 -5.53 10.17 17.51
N LEU A 185 -4.77 9.31 18.17
CA LEU A 185 -5.15 8.68 19.43
C LEU A 185 -3.98 8.74 20.43
N PRO A 186 -4.25 8.79 21.75
CA PRO A 186 -3.19 8.76 22.75
C PRO A 186 -2.35 7.47 22.64
N LEU A 187 -1.03 7.58 22.77
CA LEU A 187 -0.07 6.51 22.47
C LEU A 187 -0.43 5.17 23.14
N THR A 188 -0.88 5.20 24.38
CA THR A 188 -1.18 4.00 25.18
C THR A 188 -2.68 3.70 25.30
N ALA A 189 -3.55 4.51 24.69
CA ALA A 189 -4.97 4.21 24.68
C ALA A 189 -5.20 2.86 23.99
N ASN A 190 -6.15 2.09 24.51
CA ASN A 190 -6.59 0.83 23.91
C ASN A 190 -7.96 0.96 23.25
N SER A 191 -8.80 1.87 23.73
CA SER A 191 -10.12 2.14 23.14
C SER A 191 -10.49 3.61 23.23
N GLY A 192 -11.48 4.02 22.47
CA GLY A 192 -12.05 5.37 22.52
C GLY A 192 -12.57 5.84 21.17
N THR A 193 -12.87 7.13 21.08
CA THR A 193 -13.30 7.78 19.83
C THR A 193 -12.14 8.54 19.19
N ILE A 194 -11.90 8.27 17.91
CA ILE A 194 -10.96 9.00 17.06
C ILE A 194 -11.78 9.96 16.20
N ASN A 195 -11.71 11.25 16.52
CA ASN A 195 -12.28 12.27 15.65
C ASN A 195 -11.32 12.53 14.49
N ILE A 196 -11.81 12.32 13.26
CA ILE A 196 -11.06 12.55 12.03
C ILE A 196 -11.52 13.85 11.37
N THR A 197 -10.57 14.52 10.70
CA THR A 197 -10.83 15.67 9.85
C THR A 197 -10.34 15.38 8.44
N LYS A 198 -11.02 15.93 7.42
CA LYS A 198 -10.55 15.81 6.03
C LYS A 198 -9.17 16.46 5.92
N ALA A 199 -8.22 15.74 5.32
CA ALA A 199 -6.90 16.25 5.01
C ALA A 199 -6.85 16.68 3.53
N PHE A 200 -6.90 15.73 2.60
CA PHE A 200 -6.80 15.98 1.17
C PHE A 200 -7.54 14.90 0.36
N ASP A 201 -7.70 15.11 -0.95
CA ASP A 201 -8.25 14.13 -1.91
C ASP A 201 -7.17 13.65 -2.88
N LEU A 202 -7.16 12.36 -3.15
CA LEU A 202 -6.33 11.72 -4.17
C LEU A 202 -7.00 11.83 -5.53
N LYS A 203 -6.45 12.64 -6.46
CA LYS A 203 -6.98 12.71 -7.82
C LYS A 203 -6.60 11.47 -8.61
N THR A 204 -7.60 10.82 -9.21
CA THR A 204 -7.42 9.72 -10.18
C THR A 204 -7.73 10.15 -11.62
N SER A 205 -8.60 11.15 -11.80
CA SER A 205 -8.95 11.65 -13.13
C SER A 205 -7.74 12.27 -13.83
N GLY A 206 -7.44 11.77 -15.04
CA GLY A 206 -6.28 12.19 -15.81
C GLY A 206 -4.93 11.72 -15.27
N ALA A 207 -4.92 10.80 -14.29
CA ALA A 207 -3.68 10.18 -13.86
C ALA A 207 -3.04 9.38 -15.00
N LEU A 208 -1.70 9.45 -15.08
CA LEU A 208 -0.94 8.78 -16.12
C LEU A 208 -0.46 7.40 -15.63
N VAL A 209 -0.63 6.40 -16.48
CA VAL A 209 -0.03 5.07 -16.30
C VAL A 209 0.84 4.82 -17.51
N ASN A 210 2.14 4.59 -17.26
CA ASN A 210 3.15 4.53 -18.33
C ASN A 210 3.08 5.75 -19.28
N GLY A 211 2.92 6.96 -18.71
CA GLY A 211 2.81 8.21 -19.48
C GLY A 211 1.47 8.41 -20.21
N VAL A 212 0.50 7.50 -20.08
CA VAL A 212 -0.79 7.56 -20.79
C VAL A 212 -1.94 7.83 -19.82
N ALA A 213 -2.77 8.82 -20.13
CA ALA A 213 -3.98 9.10 -19.36
C ALA A 213 -4.87 7.86 -19.32
N THR A 214 -5.22 7.42 -18.12
CA THR A 214 -6.00 6.19 -17.91
C THR A 214 -7.37 6.53 -17.33
N ASP A 215 -8.41 5.88 -17.84
CA ASP A 215 -9.75 5.95 -17.28
C ASP A 215 -9.87 4.98 -16.10
N PHE A 216 -10.18 5.52 -14.93
CA PHE A 216 -10.35 4.77 -13.69
C PHE A 216 -11.83 4.49 -13.38
N THR A 217 -12.74 4.69 -14.34
CA THR A 217 -14.15 4.35 -14.18
C THR A 217 -14.35 2.86 -13.85
N GLY A 218 -14.97 2.61 -12.70
CA GLY A 218 -15.21 1.26 -12.18
C GLY A 218 -14.02 0.64 -11.43
N PHE A 219 -12.91 1.36 -11.25
CA PHE A 219 -11.85 0.90 -10.36
C PHE A 219 -12.24 1.12 -8.89
N ALA A 220 -12.07 0.09 -8.08
CA ALA A 220 -12.21 0.16 -6.63
C ALA A 220 -10.94 0.73 -5.99
N HIS A 221 -11.11 1.64 -5.03
CA HIS A 221 -10.03 2.10 -4.16
C HIS A 221 -9.81 1.09 -3.04
N GLN A 222 -8.61 0.53 -2.98
CA GLN A 222 -8.25 -0.47 -1.97
C GLN A 222 -7.59 0.17 -0.74
N GLY A 223 -6.78 -0.56 0.02
CA GLY A 223 -5.93 0.00 1.09
C GLY A 223 -4.96 1.07 0.56
N PHE A 224 -4.06 1.57 1.41
CA PHE A 224 -3.00 2.48 0.98
C PHE A 224 -1.83 2.51 1.96
N TYR A 225 -0.68 2.98 1.48
CA TYR A 225 0.52 3.11 2.31
C TYR A 225 1.11 4.49 2.21
N TYR A 226 1.44 5.08 3.36
CA TYR A 226 2.23 6.30 3.46
C TYR A 226 3.66 5.96 3.91
N HIS A 227 4.62 6.27 3.05
CA HIS A 227 6.04 6.17 3.33
C HIS A 227 6.54 7.49 3.92
N GLU A 228 6.53 7.57 5.25
CA GLU A 228 6.94 8.76 6.01
C GLU A 228 8.33 9.27 5.61
N ALA A 229 9.30 8.37 5.38
CA ALA A 229 10.67 8.77 5.05
C ALA A 229 10.81 9.50 3.69
N ALA A 230 9.81 9.39 2.80
CA ALA A 230 9.84 10.03 1.49
C ALA A 230 8.58 10.86 1.20
N ASP A 231 7.75 11.15 2.21
CA ASP A 231 6.49 11.88 2.06
C ASP A 231 5.63 11.40 0.88
N THR A 232 5.51 10.07 0.74
CA THR A 232 4.93 9.45 -0.45
C THR A 232 3.77 8.52 -0.09
N VAL A 233 2.63 8.68 -0.76
CA VAL A 233 1.47 7.78 -0.68
C VAL A 233 1.43 6.85 -1.90
N TYR A 234 1.22 5.56 -1.65
CA TYR A 234 0.95 4.53 -2.66
C TYR A 234 -0.51 4.09 -2.51
N CYS A 235 -1.30 4.28 -3.57
CA CYS A 235 -2.74 3.96 -3.58
C CYS A 235 -3.04 2.91 -4.66
N PRO A 236 -3.25 1.64 -4.29
CA PRO A 236 -3.79 0.64 -5.21
C PRO A 236 -5.24 0.95 -5.63
N LEU A 237 -5.49 0.68 -6.90
CA LEU A 237 -6.76 0.77 -7.60
C LEU A 237 -6.94 -0.51 -8.42
N THR A 238 -8.09 -1.14 -8.30
CA THR A 238 -8.32 -2.44 -8.94
C THR A 238 -9.61 -2.47 -9.74
N LYS A 239 -9.58 -3.14 -10.89
CA LYS A 239 -10.77 -3.56 -11.64
C LYS A 239 -10.50 -4.91 -12.29
N GLU A 240 -11.29 -5.93 -11.96
CA GLU A 240 -11.17 -7.28 -12.54
C GLU A 240 -9.74 -7.83 -12.40
N ASN A 241 -9.08 -8.17 -13.51
CA ASN A 241 -7.70 -8.65 -13.56
C ASN A 241 -6.64 -7.54 -13.70
N VAL A 242 -7.04 -6.28 -13.52
CA VAL A 242 -6.16 -5.11 -13.61
C VAL A 242 -6.02 -4.45 -12.24
N SER A 243 -4.77 -4.34 -11.78
CA SER A 243 -4.41 -3.56 -10.59
C SER A 243 -3.38 -2.51 -10.95
N ILE A 244 -3.58 -1.27 -10.50
CA ILE A 244 -2.71 -0.12 -10.70
C ILE A 244 -2.36 0.47 -9.34
N VAL A 245 -1.10 0.85 -9.13
CA VAL A 245 -0.72 1.66 -7.96
C VAL A 245 -0.35 3.06 -8.44
N LEU A 246 -1.10 4.05 -7.99
CA LEU A 246 -0.78 5.47 -8.18
C LEU A 246 0.07 5.95 -7.01
N VAL A 247 1.07 6.77 -7.31
CA VAL A 247 1.99 7.35 -6.33
C VAL A 247 1.73 8.84 -6.19
N TYR A 248 1.68 9.35 -4.97
CA TYR A 248 1.48 10.78 -4.68
C TYR A 248 2.64 11.23 -3.79
N ARG A 249 3.43 12.21 -4.26
CA ARG A 249 4.61 12.71 -3.55
C ARG A 249 4.32 13.99 -2.77
N ASN A 250 5.25 14.37 -1.89
CA ASN A 250 5.21 15.59 -1.09
C ASN A 250 3.97 15.66 -0.18
N ILE A 251 3.53 14.51 0.31
CA ILE A 251 2.42 14.37 1.24
C ILE A 251 2.97 14.52 2.65
N THR A 252 2.56 15.58 3.34
CA THR A 252 3.01 15.93 4.68
C THR A 252 1.80 16.09 5.61
N SER A 253 2.08 16.37 6.90
CA SER A 253 1.06 16.69 7.90
C SER A 253 0.18 17.89 7.56
N ALA A 254 0.67 18.80 6.70
CA ALA A 254 0.04 20.04 6.29
C ALA A 254 -0.64 19.97 4.91
N THR A 255 -0.53 18.84 4.20
CA THR A 255 -1.13 18.68 2.87
C THR A 255 -2.65 18.83 2.94
N THR A 256 -3.20 19.66 2.05
CA THR A 256 -4.63 19.93 1.93
C THR A 256 -5.06 19.99 0.46
N GLY A 257 -6.36 20.08 0.21
CA GLY A 257 -6.90 20.20 -1.15
C GLY A 257 -6.84 18.90 -1.94
N THR A 258 -6.64 18.98 -3.25
CA THR A 258 -6.56 17.82 -4.14
C THR A 258 -5.13 17.61 -4.60
N VAL A 259 -4.59 16.41 -4.41
CA VAL A 259 -3.24 16.03 -4.83
C VAL A 259 -3.28 15.18 -6.10
N THR A 260 -2.31 15.41 -6.99
CA THR A 260 -2.16 14.67 -8.24
C THR A 260 -1.12 13.56 -8.09
N SER A 261 -1.32 12.45 -8.81
CA SER A 261 -0.31 11.40 -8.84
C SER A 261 0.93 11.83 -9.61
N ASP A 262 2.07 11.26 -9.27
CA ASP A 262 3.33 11.40 -9.98
C ASP A 262 3.14 10.90 -11.42
N PRO A 263 3.23 11.79 -12.44
CA PRO A 263 3.06 11.39 -13.83
C PRO A 263 4.21 10.50 -14.33
N ASN A 264 5.33 10.46 -13.59
CA ASN A 264 6.55 9.74 -13.96
C ASN A 264 6.74 8.45 -13.16
N LEU A 265 5.78 8.04 -12.33
CA LEU A 265 5.86 6.79 -11.57
C LEU A 265 4.49 6.11 -11.48
N SER A 266 4.38 4.95 -12.09
CA SER A 266 3.17 4.13 -12.01
C SER A 266 3.49 2.64 -12.00
N PHE A 267 2.58 1.87 -11.43
CA PHE A 267 2.63 0.41 -11.39
C PHE A 267 1.36 -0.12 -12.03
N ARG A 268 1.45 -1.18 -12.83
CA ARG A 268 0.28 -1.86 -13.38
C ARG A 268 0.53 -3.33 -13.59
N ILE A 269 -0.32 -4.16 -13.02
CA ILE A 269 -0.43 -5.57 -13.37
C ILE A 269 -1.74 -5.76 -14.13
N THR A 270 -1.66 -6.40 -15.30
CA THR A 270 -2.81 -6.97 -15.99
C THR A 270 -2.55 -8.46 -16.11
N SER A 271 -3.32 -9.27 -15.38
CA SER A 271 -3.02 -10.70 -15.25
C SER A 271 -3.75 -11.53 -16.31
N GLY A 272 -2.99 -12.16 -17.19
CA GLY A 272 -3.53 -13.20 -18.10
C GLY A 272 -3.74 -14.56 -17.42
N VAL A 273 -3.02 -14.83 -16.32
CA VAL A 273 -3.12 -16.10 -15.57
C VAL A 273 -4.37 -16.12 -14.67
N TYR A 274 -4.67 -14.97 -14.07
CA TYR A 274 -5.82 -14.75 -13.19
C TYR A 274 -6.77 -13.80 -13.91
N ALA A 275 -7.39 -14.30 -14.97
CA ALA A 275 -8.13 -13.48 -15.94
C ALA A 275 -9.46 -12.93 -15.39
N ASP A 276 -10.03 -13.58 -14.38
CA ASP A 276 -11.24 -13.10 -13.70
C ASP A 276 -10.91 -11.98 -12.70
N LYS A 277 -9.86 -12.19 -11.90
CA LYS A 277 -9.58 -11.33 -10.76
C LYS A 277 -8.10 -11.27 -10.40
N PHE A 278 -7.58 -10.05 -10.30
CA PHE A 278 -6.26 -9.74 -9.76
C PHE A 278 -6.35 -8.42 -9.00
N GLU A 279 -6.71 -8.49 -7.73
CA GLU A 279 -6.94 -7.33 -6.88
C GLU A 279 -5.77 -7.14 -5.93
N ILE A 280 -5.05 -6.03 -6.04
CA ILE A 280 -4.11 -5.60 -5.01
C ILE A 280 -4.92 -4.96 -3.89
N GLU A 281 -4.99 -5.61 -2.73
CA GLU A 281 -5.82 -5.16 -1.61
C GLU A 281 -5.09 -4.14 -0.73
N GLY A 282 -3.78 -4.30 -0.57
CA GLY A 282 -2.93 -3.34 0.12
C GLY A 282 -1.47 -3.42 -0.31
N VAL A 283 -0.70 -2.40 0.04
CA VAL A 283 0.71 -2.25 -0.31
C VAL A 283 1.53 -1.82 0.90
N GLY A 284 2.84 -2.00 0.87
CA GLY A 284 3.73 -1.54 1.94
C GLY A 284 5.20 -1.61 1.57
N ILE A 285 6.02 -0.71 2.12
CA ILE A 285 7.46 -0.69 1.88
C ILE A 285 8.21 -1.39 3.00
N SER A 286 9.19 -2.21 2.62
CA SER A 286 10.12 -2.82 3.57
C SER A 286 11.48 -3.06 2.91
N GLY A 287 12.56 -2.54 3.49
CA GLY A 287 13.91 -2.65 2.90
C GLY A 287 13.99 -2.09 1.47
N GLY A 288 13.29 -0.99 1.20
CA GLY A 288 13.24 -0.35 -0.12
C GLY A 288 12.27 -1.00 -1.12
N ASN A 289 11.82 -2.24 -0.91
CA ASN A 289 10.90 -2.90 -1.85
C ASN A 289 9.44 -2.54 -1.58
N LEU A 290 8.64 -2.40 -2.64
CA LEU A 290 7.18 -2.28 -2.56
C LEU A 290 6.54 -3.68 -2.64
N TYR A 291 6.00 -4.12 -1.50
CA TYR A 291 5.25 -5.36 -1.37
C TYR A 291 3.76 -5.12 -1.46
N PHE A 292 3.02 -6.16 -1.79
CA PHE A 292 1.57 -6.14 -1.84
C PHE A 292 0.99 -7.54 -1.64
N ASN A 293 -0.26 -7.62 -1.18
CA ASN A 293 -1.04 -8.86 -1.23
C ASN A 293 -2.06 -8.80 -2.37
N THR A 294 -2.63 -9.95 -2.70
CA THR A 294 -3.67 -10.03 -3.73
C THR A 294 -4.80 -10.98 -3.40
N ASN A 295 -6.01 -10.60 -3.81
CA ASN A 295 -7.11 -11.50 -4.07
C ASN A 295 -7.09 -11.93 -5.55
N ARG A 296 -7.04 -13.23 -5.84
CA ARG A 296 -6.85 -13.74 -7.21
C ARG A 296 -7.80 -14.87 -7.55
N ALA A 297 -8.34 -14.83 -8.77
CA ALA A 297 -9.15 -15.91 -9.33
C ALA A 297 -8.90 -16.07 -10.83
N LYS A 298 -8.93 -17.33 -11.31
CA LYS A 298 -8.85 -17.62 -12.75
C LYS A 298 -10.22 -17.59 -13.40
N THR A 299 -11.26 -17.94 -12.65
CA THR A 299 -12.68 -17.90 -13.05
C THR A 299 -13.51 -17.46 -11.84
N ALA A 300 -14.76 -17.04 -12.07
CA ALA A 300 -15.66 -16.60 -11.01
C ALA A 300 -15.94 -17.65 -9.91
N ALA A 301 -15.74 -18.94 -10.20
CA ALA A 301 -15.95 -20.04 -9.23
C ALA A 301 -14.64 -20.47 -8.53
N ASP A 302 -13.51 -19.91 -8.92
CA ASP A 302 -12.18 -20.30 -8.45
C ASP A 302 -11.74 -19.46 -7.24
N ALA A 303 -11.08 -20.09 -6.26
CA ALA A 303 -10.66 -19.43 -5.02
C ALA A 303 -9.33 -20.00 -4.51
N GLY A 304 -8.66 -19.25 -3.64
CA GLY A 304 -7.46 -19.74 -2.94
C GLY A 304 -6.14 -19.52 -3.68
N TRP A 305 -6.12 -18.66 -4.69
CA TRP A 305 -4.90 -18.27 -5.40
C TRP A 305 -4.19 -17.07 -4.78
N ASP A 306 -4.70 -16.53 -3.69
CA ASP A 306 -4.16 -15.34 -3.05
C ASP A 306 -2.69 -15.51 -2.64
N GLY A 307 -2.00 -14.39 -2.51
CA GLY A 307 -0.59 -14.39 -2.14
C GLY A 307 -0.07 -13.02 -1.76
N VAL A 308 1.20 -13.01 -1.39
CA VAL A 308 2.01 -11.82 -1.16
C VAL A 308 3.17 -11.79 -2.15
N HIS A 309 3.47 -10.59 -2.63
CA HIS A 309 4.31 -10.34 -3.80
C HIS A 309 5.17 -9.10 -3.60
N LEU A 310 6.13 -8.91 -4.51
CA LEU A 310 6.90 -7.67 -4.62
C LEU A 310 6.97 -7.18 -6.08
N PHE A 311 6.93 -5.87 -6.29
CA PHE A 311 7.16 -5.29 -7.62
C PHE A 311 8.65 -5.37 -8.00
N LYS A 312 8.96 -5.99 -9.14
CA LYS A 312 10.35 -6.19 -9.59
C LYS A 312 10.99 -4.87 -10.01
N GLY A 313 12.23 -4.66 -9.59
CA GLY A 313 13.06 -3.52 -10.03
C GLY A 313 12.74 -2.18 -9.37
N TYR A 314 11.67 -2.10 -8.56
CA TYR A 314 11.36 -0.88 -7.84
C TYR A 314 12.11 -0.81 -6.51
N THR A 315 12.67 0.36 -6.21
CA THR A 315 13.23 0.69 -4.90
C THR A 315 12.71 2.05 -4.49
N ALA A 316 12.02 2.10 -3.35
CA ALA A 316 11.61 3.33 -2.70
C ALA A 316 12.85 4.05 -2.19
N THR A 317 12.99 5.30 -2.60
CA THR A 317 14.03 6.25 -2.17
C THR A 317 13.43 7.31 -1.29
#